data_AF-A0A0E3UH31-F1
#
_entry.id   AF-A0A0E3UH31-F1
#
_cell.length_a   1.000
_cell.length_b   1.000
_cell.length_c   1.000
_cell.angle_alpha   90.00
_cell.angle_beta   90.00
_cell.angle_gamma   90.00
#
_symmetry.space_group_name_H-M   'P 1'
#
loop_
_entity.id
_entity.type
_entity.pdbx_description
1 polymer ?
#
loop_
_entity_poly.entity_id
_entity_poly.type
_entity_poly.pdbx_seq_one_letter_code
_entity_poly.pdbx_strand_id
1 'polypeptide(L)'
;MPRSLTETQIASLSEPVFRGRKIEAIKLHRELTGMGLKESREAVEELELSLRASSPDKFVAGPQGKGCMGVIVFGLMCCALATPWLASRFFV
;
A
#
# COMPACT_ATOMS: atom_id res chain seq x y z
N MET A 1 -1.17 30.35 -15.80
CA MET A 1 -2.35 29.51 -15.49
C MET A 1 -1.89 28.42 -14.54
N PRO A 2 -2.38 28.36 -13.28
CA PRO A 2 -2.12 27.18 -12.46
C PRO A 2 -2.79 26.00 -13.17
N ARG A 3 -2.02 24.97 -13.52
CA ARG A 3 -2.53 23.78 -14.19
C ARG A 3 -3.57 23.15 -13.27
N SER A 4 -4.80 22.99 -13.75
CA SER A 4 -5.81 22.15 -13.12
C SER A 4 -5.17 20.77 -12.90
N LEU A 5 -4.92 20.42 -11.64
CA LEU A 5 -4.27 19.17 -11.26
C LEU A 5 -5.04 18.03 -11.92
N THR A 6 -4.39 17.28 -12.82
CA THR A 6 -5.01 16.10 -13.41
C THR A 6 -5.21 15.04 -12.33
N GLU A 7 -6.22 14.18 -12.47
CA GLU A 7 -6.51 13.08 -11.52
C GLU A 7 -5.23 12.32 -11.10
N THR A 8 -4.33 12.12 -12.07
CA THR A 8 -3.03 11.48 -11.88
C THR A 8 -2.09 12.26 -10.94
N GLN A 9 -2.08 13.60 -11.01
CA GLN A 9 -1.25 14.45 -10.16
C GLN A 9 -1.72 14.44 -8.71
N ILE A 10 -3.03 14.38 -8.48
CA ILE A 10 -3.63 14.26 -7.13
C ILE A 10 -3.23 12.91 -6.52
N ALA A 11 -3.29 11.83 -7.32
CA ALA A 11 -2.83 10.51 -6.88
C ALA A 11 -1.35 10.52 -6.47
N SER A 12 -0.47 11.13 -7.28
CA SER A 12 0.96 11.28 -6.96
C SER A 12 1.23 12.11 -5.71
N LEU A 13 0.37 13.08 -5.38
CA LEU A 13 0.49 13.93 -4.19
C LEU A 13 0.00 13.23 -2.92
N SER A 14 -1.02 12.37 -3.05
CA SER A 14 -1.58 11.61 -1.93
C SER A 14 -0.63 10.52 -1.39
N GLU A 15 0.18 9.91 -2.25
CA GLU A 15 1.13 8.84 -1.88
C GLU A 15 2.14 9.26 -0.79
N PRO A 16 2.95 10.33 -0.99
CA PRO A 16 3.90 10.78 0.02
C PRO A 16 3.20 11.25 1.31
N VAL A 17 1.95 11.71 1.22
CA VAL A 17 1.13 12.07 2.40
C VAL A 17 0.80 10.83 3.23
N PHE A 18 0.35 9.73 2.60
CA PHE A 18 0.10 8.47 3.30
C PHE A 18 1.36 7.89 3.95
N ARG A 19 2.53 8.04 3.30
CA ARG A 19 3.82 7.59 3.87
C ARG A 19 4.47 8.58 4.84
N GLY A 20 3.79 9.67 5.21
CA GLY A 20 4.30 10.66 6.17
C GLY A 20 5.47 11.51 5.64
N ARG A 21 5.77 11.47 4.33
CA ARG A 21 6.83 12.27 3.69
C ARG A 21 6.33 13.65 3.28
N LYS A 22 5.95 14.47 4.26
CA LYS A 22 5.35 15.80 4.03
C LYS A 22 6.23 16.74 3.20
N ILE A 23 7.55 16.71 3.43
CA ILE A 23 8.51 17.54 2.68
C ILE A 23 8.45 17.23 1.18
N GLU A 24 8.32 15.97 0.81
CA GLU A 24 8.23 15.53 -0.59
C GLU A 24 6.89 15.95 -1.21
N ALA A 25 5.78 15.77 -0.48
CA ALA A 25 4.46 16.24 -0.90
C ALA A 25 4.44 17.76 -1.16
N ILE A 26 5.08 18.55 -0.29
CA ILE A 26 5.18 20.02 -0.44
C ILE A 26 6.01 20.39 -1.68
N LYS A 27 7.13 19.69 -1.93
CA LYS A 27 7.94 19.92 -3.13
C LYS A 27 7.14 19.64 -4.40
N LEU A 28 6.47 18.49 -4.47
CA LEU A 28 5.61 18.13 -5.60
C LEU A 28 4.48 19.14 -5.78
N HIS A 29 3.81 19.54 -4.70
CA HIS A 29 2.75 20.54 -4.77
C HIS A 29 3.25 21.86 -5.36
N ARG A 30 4.45 22.31 -4.98
CA ARG A 30 5.09 23.51 -5.52
C ARG A 30 5.47 23.35 -7.00
N GLU A 31 6.00 22.21 -7.41
CA GLU A 31 6.36 21.96 -8.80
C GLU A 31 5.13 21.93 -9.73
N LEU A 32 4.01 21.44 -9.21
CA LEU A 32 2.76 21.33 -9.96
C LEU A 32 1.99 22.65 -10.04
N THR A 33 1.88 23.38 -8.93
CA THR A 33 1.06 24.60 -8.83
C THR A 33 1.87 25.89 -8.99
N GLY A 34 3.18 25.85 -8.76
CA GLY A 34 4.05 27.02 -8.71
C GLY A 34 3.88 27.88 -7.46
N MET A 35 3.12 27.41 -6.46
CA MET A 35 2.77 28.18 -5.26
C MET A 35 3.96 28.41 -4.31
N GLY A 36 3.77 29.37 -3.40
CA GLY A 36 4.73 29.65 -2.35
C GLY A 36 4.93 28.45 -1.40
N LEU A 37 6.05 28.44 -0.67
CA LEU A 37 6.33 27.38 0.31
C LEU A 37 5.25 27.33 1.41
N LYS A 38 4.76 28.50 1.83
CA LYS A 38 3.72 28.62 2.85
C LYS A 38 2.41 28.00 2.38
N GLU A 39 1.91 28.43 1.22
CA GLU A 39 0.65 27.93 0.63
C GLU A 39 0.71 26.43 0.39
N SER A 40 1.84 25.94 -0.14
CA SER A 40 2.00 24.50 -0.40
C SER A 40 2.08 23.68 0.87
N ARG A 41 2.62 24.23 1.96
CA ARG A 41 2.59 23.56 3.27
C ARG A 41 1.17 23.48 3.81
N GLU A 42 0.45 24.60 3.80
CA GLU A 42 -0.93 24.68 4.29
C GLU A 42 -1.85 23.72 3.51
N ALA A 43 -1.75 23.70 2.18
CA ALA A 43 -2.53 22.80 1.34
C ALA A 43 -2.24 21.31 1.63
N VAL A 44 -0.97 20.94 1.83
CA VAL A 44 -0.59 19.55 2.14
C VAL A 44 -1.04 19.15 3.55
N GLU A 45 -0.98 20.05 4.53
CA GLU A 45 -1.45 19.81 5.90
C GLU A 45 -2.98 19.59 5.93
N GLU A 46 -3.74 20.43 5.23
CA GLU A 46 -5.19 20.27 5.08
C GLU A 46 -5.56 18.98 4.34
N LEU A 47 -4.82 18.64 3.28
CA LEU A 47 -4.98 17.37 2.56
C LEU A 47 -4.71 16.17 3.47
N GLU A 48 -3.66 16.20 4.29
CA GLU A 48 -3.38 15.11 5.24
C GLU A 48 -4.52 14.94 6.26
N LEU A 49 -5.01 16.04 6.83
CA LEU A 49 -6.10 16.00 7.80
C LEU A 49 -7.38 15.41 7.19
N SER A 50 -7.75 15.86 5.98
CA SER A 50 -8.92 15.34 5.27
C SER A 50 -8.77 13.88 4.85
N LEU A 51 -7.59 13.47 4.37
CA LEU A 51 -7.29 12.09 4.03
C LEU A 51 -7.33 11.18 5.27
N ARG A 52 -6.80 11.65 6.41
CA ARG A 52 -6.82 10.89 7.67
C ARG A 52 -8.26 10.71 8.18
N ALA A 53 -9.11 11.72 8.02
CA ALA A 53 -10.53 11.62 8.36
C ALA A 53 -11.30 10.66 7.43
N SER A 54 -10.99 10.68 6.14
CA SER A 54 -11.74 9.90 5.13
C SER A 54 -11.21 8.48 4.92
N SER A 55 -9.95 8.21 5.23
CA SER A 55 -9.28 6.94 4.92
C SER A 55 -8.19 6.61 5.96
N PRO A 56 -8.58 6.37 7.23
CA PRO A 56 -7.64 6.05 8.30
C PRO A 56 -6.84 4.78 8.02
N ASP A 57 -7.42 3.78 7.35
CA ASP A 57 -6.77 2.47 7.09
C ASP A 57 -5.48 2.59 6.27
N LYS A 58 -5.38 3.58 5.36
CA LYS A 58 -4.19 3.78 4.52
C LYS A 58 -3.01 4.35 5.30
N PHE A 59 -3.25 5.04 6.41
CA PHE A 59 -2.19 5.53 7.30
C PHE A 59 -1.69 4.46 8.28
N VAL A 60 -2.43 3.36 8.43
CA VAL A 60 -2.10 2.25 9.37
C VAL A 60 -1.50 1.05 8.63
N ALA A 61 -1.27 1.15 7.32
CA ALA A 61 -0.84 0.03 6.48
C ALA A 61 0.58 -0.48 6.81
N GLY A 62 0.66 -1.36 7.81
CA GLY A 62 1.56 -2.50 7.76
C GLY A 62 1.20 -3.40 6.56
N PRO A 63 2.14 -4.22 6.04
CA PRO A 63 1.96 -4.94 4.79
C PRO A 63 0.80 -5.94 4.89
N GLN A 64 -0.32 -5.63 4.21
CA GLN A 64 -1.48 -6.48 4.17
C GLN A 64 -1.33 -7.57 3.10
N GLY A 65 -1.00 -8.79 3.54
CA GLY A 65 -1.63 -10.03 3.09
C GLY A 65 -1.18 -10.67 1.78
N LYS A 66 -0.16 -11.55 1.86
CA LYS A 66 -0.24 -12.89 1.26
C LYS A 66 -0.06 -13.91 2.39
N GLY A 67 -1.19 -14.31 2.96
CA GLY A 67 -1.26 -15.29 4.05
C GLY A 67 -0.79 -16.68 3.63
N CYS A 68 -0.48 -17.47 4.65
CA CYS A 68 0.16 -18.79 4.72
C CYS A 68 -0.59 -19.93 4.00
N MET A 69 -1.58 -19.62 3.17
CA MET A 69 -2.47 -20.59 2.52
C MET A 69 -1.70 -21.54 1.58
N GLY A 70 -0.57 -21.08 1.03
CA GLY A 70 0.33 -21.93 0.25
C GLY A 70 0.98 -23.05 1.06
N VAL A 71 1.33 -22.82 2.33
CA VAL A 71 2.03 -23.82 3.17
C VAL A 71 1.07 -24.93 3.61
N ILE A 72 -0.19 -24.58 3.90
CA ILE A 72 -1.21 -25.54 4.32
C ILE A 72 -1.60 -26.46 3.15
N VAL A 73 -1.79 -25.91 1.95
CA VAL A 73 -2.11 -26.69 0.74
C VAL A 73 -0.95 -27.61 0.35
N PHE A 74 0.29 -27.12 0.41
CA PHE A 74 1.46 -27.92 0.05
C PHE A 74 1.74 -29.04 1.05
N GLY A 75 1.53 -28.80 2.35
CA GLY A 75 1.68 -29.81 3.40
C GLY A 75 0.69 -30.97 3.30
N LEU A 76 -0.59 -30.67 3.08
CA LEU A 76 -1.63 -31.71 2.95
C LEU A 76 -1.47 -32.53 1.66
N MET A 77 -1.04 -31.91 0.56
CA MET A 77 -0.74 -32.61 -0.70
C MET A 77 0.41 -33.61 -0.53
N CYS A 78 1.51 -33.23 0.13
CA CYS A 78 2.64 -34.14 0.38
C CYS A 78 2.27 -35.32 1.29
N CYS A 79 1.45 -35.10 2.32
CA CYS A 79 1.00 -36.19 3.19
C CYS A 79 0.10 -37.19 2.45
N ALA A 80 -0.79 -36.73 1.56
CA ALA A 80 -1.69 -37.61 0.81
C ALA A 80 -0.99 -38.42 -0.29
N LEU A 81 0.14 -37.93 -0.83
CA LEU A 81 0.91 -38.65 -1.85
C LEU A 81 1.95 -39.61 -1.25
N ALA A 82 2.28 -39.50 0.05
CA ALA A 82 3.21 -40.39 0.74
C ALA A 82 2.55 -41.64 1.35
N THR A 83 1.24 -41.63 1.56
CA THR A 83 0.49 -42.79 2.08
C THR A 83 0.47 -44.02 1.14
N PRO A 84 0.43 -43.92 -0.20
CA PRO A 84 0.42 -45.12 -1.04
C PRO A 84 1.76 -45.87 -1.13
N TRP A 85 2.90 -45.26 -0.73
CA TRP A 85 4.20 -45.95 -0.71
C TRP A 85 4.42 -46.82 0.55
N LEU A 86 3.70 -46.55 1.64
CA LEU A 86 3.85 -47.30 2.88
C LEU A 86 2.93 -48.53 2.95
N ALA A 87 1.78 -48.48 2.27
CA ALA A 87 0.83 -49.61 2.22
C ALA A 87 1.30 -50.76 1.30
N SER A 88 2.11 -50.47 0.28
CA SER A 88 2.60 -51.48 -0.68
C SER A 88 3.84 -52.25 -0.22
N ARG A 89 4.50 -51.83 0.87
CA ARG A 89 5.70 -52.48 1.42
C ARG A 89 5.43 -53.43 2.59
N PHE A 90 4.16 -53.57 3.00
CA PHE A 90 3.75 -54.48 4.08
C PHE A 90 3.06 -55.76 3.56
N PHE A 91 2.84 -55.90 2.24
CA PHE A 91 2.11 -57.03 1.64
C PHE A 91 2.94 -57.86 0.63
N VAL A 92 4.27 -57.87 0.73
CA VAL A 92 5.14 -58.86 0.05
C VAL A 92 6.19 -59.38 1.02
#